data_AF-A0A6J3CRK3-F1
#
_entry.id   AF-A0A6J3CRK3-F1
#
_cell.length_a   1.000
_cell.length_b   1.000
_cell.length_c   1.000
_cell.angle_alpha   90.00
_cell.angle_beta   90.00
_cell.angle_gamma   90.00
#
_symmetry.space_group_name_H-M   'P 1'
#
loop_
_entity.id
_entity.type
_entity.pdbx_description
1 polymer ?
#
loop_
_entity_poly.entity_id
_entity_poly.type
_entity_poly.pdbx_seq_one_letter_code
_entity_poly.pdbx_strand_id
1 'polypeptide(L)'
;MSLPAACPPLLLLLLLLLGALRHGSAQLVFSPVDFVERDACNTTVVLPCHVVNLKEHNDSNMFVAWKKQGRVLFSFDGAQRAQQRIYRHETVPSANLLSQQDLSKGTASLKLKSSEAEDGNYSCEVTELNREGETKVDLRTVTGRQFDFVESVVVSVLLFLIVVFYWAQLGVIALKCETVHKNKTYVAVGCAIFTVLAVIAVVLFVQGGNITINKVGLGFVVLPAVILMVLQYYIFKIVLVDVTPKGYVLIGLQSFGFVIALVGFALCISACPSELLSIVIAGLAVMAVEDLLALLYMYTSCSRMKDHQTPRNHYLLYMSIRVI
;
A
#
# COMPACT_ATOMS: atom_id res chain seq x y z
N MET A 1 43.01 33.53 -77.20
CA MET A 1 43.45 33.00 -75.90
C MET A 1 43.50 34.16 -74.92
N SER A 2 42.48 34.29 -74.08
CA SER A 2 42.47 35.23 -72.96
C SER A 2 41.38 34.78 -72.00
N LEU A 3 41.78 34.11 -70.92
CA LEU A 3 40.90 33.79 -69.79
C LEU A 3 40.45 35.11 -69.14
N PRO A 4 39.15 35.32 -68.85
CA PRO A 4 38.75 36.45 -68.04
C PRO A 4 39.03 36.16 -66.57
N ALA A 5 39.66 37.13 -65.92
CA ALA A 5 40.00 37.14 -64.51
C ALA A 5 38.74 36.92 -63.65
N ALA A 6 38.78 35.89 -62.82
CA ALA A 6 37.74 35.60 -61.84
C ALA A 6 37.64 36.74 -60.82
N CYS A 7 36.40 37.17 -60.57
CA CYS A 7 36.02 38.25 -59.69
C CYS A 7 36.41 37.94 -58.22
N PRO A 8 37.25 38.77 -57.54
CA PRO A 8 37.71 38.50 -56.17
C PRO A 8 36.67 38.60 -55.03
N PRO A 9 35.51 39.30 -55.11
CA PRO A 9 34.63 39.43 -53.94
C PRO A 9 33.75 38.19 -53.66
N LEU A 10 33.52 37.33 -54.66
CA LEU A 10 32.67 36.13 -54.53
C LEU A 10 33.38 34.98 -53.81
N LEU A 11 34.70 34.85 -53.99
CA LEU A 11 35.51 33.84 -53.30
C LEU A 11 35.61 34.12 -51.80
N LEU A 12 35.72 35.41 -51.43
CA LEU A 12 35.73 35.86 -50.03
C LEU A 12 34.40 35.61 -49.33
N LEU A 13 33.28 35.84 -50.03
CA LEU A 13 31.95 35.54 -49.49
C LEU A 13 31.74 34.03 -49.29
N LEU A 14 32.21 33.21 -50.24
CA LEU A 14 32.16 31.75 -50.12
C LEU A 14 33.03 31.24 -48.97
N LEU A 15 34.23 31.80 -48.79
CA LEU A 15 35.14 31.46 -47.67
C LEU A 15 34.61 31.93 -46.31
N LEU A 16 33.93 33.09 -46.25
CA LEU A 16 33.25 33.55 -45.04
C LEU A 16 32.04 32.67 -44.69
N LEU A 17 31.26 32.25 -45.69
CA LEU A 17 30.14 31.31 -45.51
C LEU A 17 30.64 29.90 -45.12
N LEU A 18 31.74 29.42 -45.71
CA LEU A 18 32.38 28.14 -45.36
C LEU A 18 33.08 28.20 -43.98
N GLY A 19 33.61 29.36 -43.58
CA GLY A 19 34.17 29.61 -42.25
C GLY A 19 33.09 29.64 -41.15
N ALA A 20 31.90 30.18 -41.45
CA ALA A 20 30.77 30.19 -40.52
C ALA A 20 30.18 28.79 -40.27
N LEU A 21 30.29 27.87 -41.24
CA LEU A 21 29.78 26.49 -41.15
C LEU A 21 30.66 25.53 -40.33
N ARG A 22 31.81 25.97 -39.81
CA ARG A 22 32.66 25.17 -38.88
C ARG A 22 32.42 25.49 -37.39
N HIS A 23 31.23 25.92 -37.03
CA HIS A 23 30.81 25.94 -35.62
C HIS A 23 30.46 24.51 -35.18
N GLY A 24 31.46 23.80 -34.63
CA GLY A 24 31.19 22.56 -33.90
C GLY A 24 30.15 22.82 -32.82
N SER A 25 29.13 21.97 -32.76
CA SER A 25 28.04 22.08 -31.79
C SER A 25 28.61 22.27 -30.38
N ALA A 26 28.37 23.46 -29.80
CA ALA A 26 28.76 23.80 -28.44
C ALA A 26 27.85 23.13 -27.39
N GLN A 27 26.89 22.30 -27.81
CA GLN A 27 25.88 21.75 -26.93
C GLN A 27 26.33 20.46 -26.23
N LEU A 28 25.94 20.31 -24.97
CA LEU A 28 26.07 19.04 -24.24
C LEU A 28 24.90 18.11 -24.59
N VAL A 29 25.19 16.82 -24.71
CA VAL A 29 24.23 15.77 -25.06
C VAL A 29 24.07 14.84 -23.86
N PHE A 30 22.82 14.50 -23.56
CA PHE A 30 22.44 13.71 -22.38
C PHE A 30 21.93 12.34 -22.80
N SER A 31 22.11 11.36 -21.91
CA SER A 31 21.40 10.09 -22.00
C SER A 31 19.91 10.33 -21.74
N PRO A 32 19.01 10.00 -22.68
CA PRO A 32 17.59 10.27 -22.51
C PRO A 32 17.00 9.36 -21.44
N VAL A 33 16.28 9.96 -20.49
CA VAL A 33 15.42 9.25 -19.53
C VAL A 33 14.12 10.05 -19.43
N ASP A 34 13.04 9.54 -20.02
CA ASP A 34 11.80 10.31 -20.13
C ASP A 34 11.06 10.42 -18.79
N PHE A 35 11.11 9.36 -17.97
CA PHE A 35 10.42 9.33 -16.68
C PHE A 35 11.13 8.47 -15.64
N VAL A 36 10.87 8.78 -14.37
CA VAL A 36 11.27 7.99 -13.21
C VAL A 36 10.00 7.65 -12.44
N GLU A 37 9.84 6.36 -12.17
CA GLU A 37 8.75 5.87 -11.33
C GLU A 37 9.20 5.76 -9.88
N ARG A 38 8.33 6.25 -9.00
CA ARG A 38 8.51 6.18 -7.55
C ARG A 38 7.30 5.49 -6.95
N ASP A 39 7.53 4.49 -6.11
CA ASP A 39 6.49 3.89 -5.29
C ASP A 39 6.37 4.59 -3.92
N ALA A 40 5.35 4.24 -3.15
CA ALA A 40 5.18 4.78 -1.80
C ALA A 40 6.25 4.30 -0.80
N CYS A 41 7.07 3.32 -1.18
CA CYS A 41 8.04 2.66 -0.31
C CYS A 41 9.46 3.22 -0.48
N ASN A 42 9.76 3.82 -1.62
CA ASN A 42 11.03 4.47 -1.90
C ASN A 42 11.21 5.62 -0.92
N THR A 43 12.20 5.51 -0.04
CA THR A 43 12.56 6.56 0.93
C THR A 43 13.38 7.68 0.27
N THR A 44 14.08 7.35 -0.80
CA THR A 44 14.90 8.27 -1.61
C THR A 44 14.56 8.13 -3.08
N VAL A 45 14.60 9.25 -3.78
CA VAL A 45 14.42 9.34 -5.22
C VAL A 45 15.74 9.74 -5.85
N VAL A 46 16.09 9.10 -6.96
CA VAL A 46 17.23 9.47 -7.79
C VAL A 46 16.70 9.92 -9.14
N LEU A 47 16.89 11.20 -9.46
CA LEU A 47 16.61 11.74 -10.78
C LEU A 47 17.88 11.60 -11.64
N PRO A 48 17.88 10.74 -12.67
CA PRO A 48 19.06 10.47 -13.47
C PRO A 48 19.37 11.65 -14.38
N CYS A 49 20.65 12.00 -14.47
CA CYS A 49 21.15 12.95 -15.45
C CYS A 49 22.59 12.56 -15.79
N HIS A 50 22.82 12.19 -17.05
CA HIS A 50 24.11 11.73 -17.52
C HIS A 50 24.50 12.41 -18.83
N VAL A 51 25.63 13.12 -18.83
CA VAL A 51 26.21 13.81 -19.98
C VAL A 51 27.15 12.87 -20.73
N VAL A 52 26.91 12.68 -22.03
CA VAL A 52 27.61 11.68 -22.85
C VAL A 52 28.87 12.25 -23.51
N ASN A 53 28.92 13.55 -23.74
CA ASN A 53 29.96 14.20 -24.56
C ASN A 53 30.74 15.30 -23.80
N LEU A 54 31.10 15.03 -22.54
CA LEU A 54 32.06 15.85 -21.78
C LEU A 54 33.45 15.84 -22.45
N LYS A 55 34.21 16.92 -22.24
CA LYS A 55 35.56 17.09 -22.80
C LYS A 55 36.62 17.37 -21.75
N GLU A 56 36.30 18.14 -20.72
CA GLU A 56 37.25 18.58 -19.70
C GLU A 56 37.41 17.55 -18.58
N HIS A 57 36.35 16.79 -18.29
CA HIS A 57 36.34 15.78 -17.22
C HIS A 57 36.82 16.34 -15.86
N ASN A 58 36.50 17.61 -15.59
CA ASN A 58 36.90 18.32 -14.37
C ASN A 58 35.70 19.03 -13.75
N ASP A 59 35.34 18.62 -12.54
CA ASP A 59 34.18 19.16 -11.81
C ASP A 59 34.34 20.65 -11.47
N SER A 60 35.56 21.17 -11.38
CA SER A 60 35.83 22.59 -11.09
C SER A 60 35.39 23.53 -12.22
N ASN A 61 35.22 23.01 -13.44
CA ASN A 61 34.77 23.77 -14.62
C ASN A 61 33.29 23.51 -14.94
N MET A 62 32.56 22.87 -14.01
CA MET A 62 31.19 22.45 -14.21
C MET A 62 30.23 23.22 -13.32
N PHE A 63 29.07 23.53 -13.90
CA PHE A 63 27.89 24.00 -13.19
C PHE A 63 26.75 23.01 -13.44
N VAL A 64 25.99 22.70 -12.39
CA VAL A 64 24.81 21.83 -12.46
C VAL A 64 23.66 22.53 -11.78
N ALA A 65 22.50 22.60 -12.41
CA ALA A 65 21.28 23.08 -11.81
C ALA A 65 20.13 22.11 -12.05
N TRP A 66 19.44 21.75 -10.98
CA TRP A 66 18.18 21.02 -11.03
C TRP A 66 17.02 21.98 -10.80
N LYS A 67 16.09 21.99 -11.75
CA LYS A 67 14.94 22.90 -11.76
C LYS A 67 13.64 22.11 -11.78
N LYS A 68 12.62 22.66 -11.12
CA LYS A 68 11.22 22.22 -11.28
C LYS A 68 10.39 23.44 -11.65
N GLN A 69 9.66 23.36 -12.77
CA GLN A 69 8.84 24.47 -13.27
C GLN A 69 9.62 25.80 -13.36
N GLY A 70 10.89 25.74 -13.76
CA GLY A 70 11.78 26.91 -13.86
C GLY A 70 12.40 27.41 -12.56
N ARG A 71 11.97 26.91 -11.38
CA ARG A 71 12.60 27.24 -10.09
C ARG A 71 13.78 26.31 -9.83
N VAL A 72 14.94 26.87 -9.49
CA VAL A 72 16.13 26.11 -9.07
C VAL A 72 15.88 25.49 -7.70
N LEU A 73 15.97 24.17 -7.62
CA LEU A 73 15.82 23.39 -6.39
C LEU A 73 17.17 23.03 -5.78
N PHE A 74 18.15 22.76 -6.63
CA PHE A 74 19.51 22.41 -6.26
C PHE A 74 20.47 22.98 -7.31
N SER A 75 21.62 23.49 -6.89
CA SER A 75 22.71 23.76 -7.83
C SER A 75 24.08 23.45 -7.23
N PHE A 76 25.00 23.07 -8.11
CA PHE A 76 26.42 22.88 -7.85
C PHE A 76 27.24 23.79 -8.75
N ASP A 77 28.16 24.55 -8.17
CA ASP A 77 29.11 25.41 -8.88
C ASP A 77 30.54 25.01 -8.50
N GLY A 78 31.25 24.35 -9.41
CA GLY A 78 32.61 23.88 -9.21
C GLY A 78 33.65 25.01 -9.13
N ALA A 79 33.36 26.17 -9.73
CA ALA A 79 34.27 27.31 -9.77
C ALA A 79 34.31 28.06 -8.43
N GLN A 80 33.29 27.87 -7.58
CA GLN A 80 33.21 28.52 -6.26
C GLN A 80 34.06 27.83 -5.18
N ARG A 81 34.29 28.56 -4.08
CA ARG A 81 34.96 28.02 -2.89
C ARG A 81 34.08 26.94 -2.26
N ALA A 82 34.70 25.93 -1.63
CA ALA A 82 34.06 24.73 -1.10
C ALA A 82 32.74 24.98 -0.34
N GLN A 83 32.67 26.02 0.51
CA GLN A 83 31.48 26.37 1.29
C GLN A 83 30.29 26.94 0.48
N GLN A 84 30.54 27.46 -0.73
CA GLN A 84 29.54 28.13 -1.57
C GLN A 84 29.17 27.31 -2.82
N ARG A 85 29.79 26.14 -3.01
CA ARG A 85 29.57 25.29 -4.18
C ARG A 85 28.16 24.74 -4.29
N ILE A 86 27.40 24.64 -3.20
CA ILE A 86 26.10 23.97 -3.20
C ILE A 86 25.01 24.89 -2.70
N TYR A 87 23.96 25.02 -3.51
CA TYR A 87 22.70 25.63 -3.13
C TYR A 87 21.60 24.57 -3.02
N ARG A 88 20.75 24.70 -2.00
CA ARG A 88 19.57 23.86 -1.78
C ARG A 88 18.39 24.76 -1.46
N HIS A 89 17.28 24.55 -2.15
CA HIS A 89 16.03 25.23 -1.84
C HIS A 89 15.44 24.67 -0.53
N GLU A 90 14.74 25.52 0.22
CA GLU A 90 14.20 25.18 1.56
C GLU A 90 13.20 24.01 1.55
N THR A 91 12.55 23.77 0.41
CA THR A 91 11.61 22.66 0.22
C THR A 91 12.28 21.30 0.01
N VAL A 92 13.57 21.29 -0.36
CA VAL A 92 14.35 20.08 -0.65
C VAL A 92 15.70 20.07 0.08
N PRO A 93 15.72 20.22 1.42
CA PRO A 93 16.97 20.32 2.17
C PRO A 93 17.84 19.06 2.07
N SER A 94 17.27 17.90 1.73
CA SER A 94 18.02 16.66 1.55
C SER A 94 18.70 16.51 0.19
N ALA A 95 18.39 17.39 -0.77
CA ALA A 95 18.88 17.30 -2.14
C ALA A 95 20.41 17.36 -2.22
N ASN A 96 21.00 16.37 -2.87
CA ASN A 96 22.43 16.27 -3.13
C ASN A 96 22.68 15.56 -4.45
N LEU A 97 23.85 15.79 -5.04
CA LEU A 97 24.30 14.95 -6.14
C LEU A 97 24.46 13.50 -5.66
N LEU A 98 24.13 12.56 -6.53
CA LEU A 98 24.29 11.13 -6.26
C LEU A 98 25.75 10.80 -5.90
N SER A 99 26.69 11.41 -6.62
CA SER A 99 28.12 11.34 -6.39
C SER A 99 28.80 12.56 -7.00
N GLN A 100 29.45 13.39 -6.19
CA GLN A 100 30.19 14.55 -6.70
C GLN A 100 31.43 14.12 -7.50
N GLN A 101 32.04 12.99 -7.13
CA GLN A 101 33.23 12.46 -7.82
C GLN A 101 32.92 11.98 -9.24
N ASP A 102 31.68 11.61 -9.52
CA ASP A 102 31.26 11.14 -10.83
C ASP A 102 30.77 12.27 -11.75
N LEU A 103 30.76 13.53 -11.28
CA LEU A 103 30.50 14.69 -12.14
C LEU A 103 31.49 14.78 -13.30
N SER A 104 32.78 14.56 -13.03
CA SER A 104 33.84 14.50 -14.04
C SER A 104 33.64 13.38 -15.07
N LYS A 105 32.82 12.38 -14.73
CA LYS A 105 32.40 11.27 -15.60
C LYS A 105 31.05 11.52 -16.28
N GLY A 106 30.42 12.68 -16.06
CA GLY A 106 29.15 13.06 -16.67
C GLY A 106 27.93 12.79 -15.81
N THR A 107 28.07 12.23 -14.61
CA THR A 107 26.92 11.89 -13.76
C THR A 107 26.51 13.08 -12.89
N ALA A 108 25.44 13.76 -13.29
CA ALA A 108 24.84 14.90 -12.59
C ALA A 108 23.50 14.54 -11.92
N SER A 109 23.26 13.25 -11.66
CA SER A 109 22.02 12.74 -11.05
C SER A 109 21.77 13.34 -9.66
N LEU A 110 20.52 13.70 -9.37
CA LEU A 110 20.10 14.25 -8.08
C LEU A 110 19.51 13.17 -7.19
N LYS A 111 19.93 13.12 -5.94
CA LYS A 111 19.35 12.30 -4.88
C LYS A 111 18.65 13.20 -3.86
N LEU A 112 17.40 12.90 -3.56
CA LEU A 112 16.61 13.60 -2.54
C LEU A 112 15.68 12.62 -1.81
N LYS A 113 15.17 13.02 -0.64
CA LYS A 113 14.15 12.27 0.08
C LYS A 113 12.85 12.27 -0.72
N SER A 114 12.19 11.12 -0.70
CA SER A 114 10.90 10.89 -1.35
C SER A 114 9.79 11.81 -0.82
N SER A 115 9.84 12.17 0.47
CA SER A 115 8.89 13.12 1.08
C SER A 115 9.04 14.56 0.58
N GLU A 116 10.19 14.90 0.00
CA GLU A 116 10.51 16.23 -0.53
C GLU A 116 10.39 16.27 -2.07
N ALA A 117 10.25 15.10 -2.70
CA ALA A 117 10.15 14.95 -4.15
C ALA A 117 8.68 14.95 -4.58
N GLU A 118 8.25 16.08 -5.14
CA GLU A 118 6.92 16.24 -5.67
C GLU A 118 6.83 15.82 -7.15
N ASP A 119 5.78 15.13 -7.55
CA ASP A 119 5.57 14.70 -8.94
C ASP A 119 5.61 15.84 -9.97
N GLY A 120 6.02 15.48 -11.19
CA GLY A 120 6.05 16.34 -12.36
C GLY A 120 7.43 16.46 -13.03
N ASN A 121 7.53 17.41 -13.96
CA ASN A 121 8.72 17.59 -14.79
C ASN A 121 9.86 18.31 -14.06
N TYR A 122 10.97 17.60 -13.94
CA TYR A 122 12.25 18.14 -13.51
C TYR A 122 13.15 18.38 -14.71
N SER A 123 14.02 19.38 -14.59
CA SER A 123 15.01 19.74 -15.61
C SER A 123 16.41 19.70 -15.00
N CYS A 124 17.32 18.99 -15.65
CA CYS A 124 18.74 18.97 -15.33
C CYS A 124 19.49 19.82 -16.36
N GLU A 125 20.09 20.91 -15.90
CA GLU A 125 20.95 21.77 -16.70
C GLU A 125 22.39 21.55 -16.28
N VAL A 126 23.28 21.33 -17.25
CA VAL A 126 24.71 21.18 -17.03
C VAL A 126 25.45 22.11 -17.95
N THR A 127 26.47 22.76 -17.42
CA THR A 127 27.40 23.62 -18.16
C THR A 127 28.83 23.15 -17.92
N GLU A 128 29.60 22.98 -18.98
CA GLU A 128 31.04 22.70 -18.98
C GLU A 128 31.74 23.83 -19.74
N LEU A 129 32.43 24.73 -19.02
CA LEU A 129 32.98 25.97 -19.60
C LEU A 129 31.90 26.78 -20.33
N ASN A 130 31.97 26.84 -21.67
CA ASN A 130 31.04 27.56 -22.54
C ASN A 130 29.99 26.65 -23.19
N ARG A 131 29.98 25.35 -22.84
CA ARG A 131 29.08 24.36 -23.41
C ARG A 131 27.95 24.10 -22.43
N GLU A 132 26.72 24.23 -22.89
CA GLU A 132 25.53 24.04 -22.07
C GLU A 132 24.62 22.97 -22.66
N GLY A 133 23.78 22.40 -21.81
CA GLY A 133 22.65 21.62 -22.26
C GLY A 133 21.70 21.29 -21.12
N GLU A 134 20.50 20.91 -21.50
CA GLU A 134 19.39 20.64 -20.60
C GLU A 134 18.70 19.33 -20.99
N THR A 135 18.32 18.52 -20.01
CA THR A 135 17.46 17.35 -20.20
C THR A 135 16.31 17.35 -19.19
N LYS A 136 15.16 16.79 -19.57
CA LYS A 136 13.97 16.74 -18.73
C LYS A 136 13.66 15.31 -18.33
N VAL A 137 13.22 15.16 -17.08
CA VAL A 137 12.81 13.88 -16.50
C VAL A 137 11.50 14.09 -15.77
N ASP A 138 10.49 13.29 -16.10
CA ASP A 138 9.19 13.34 -15.42
C ASP A 138 9.17 12.38 -14.22
N LEU A 139 8.98 12.90 -13.00
CA LEU A 139 8.82 12.08 -11.81
C LEU A 139 7.34 11.72 -11.64
N ARG A 140 7.05 10.42 -11.66
CA ARG A 140 5.69 9.90 -11.50
C ARG A 140 5.60 9.00 -10.29
N THR A 141 4.63 9.26 -9.42
CA THR A 141 4.27 8.30 -8.39
C THR A 141 3.41 7.19 -9.00
N VAL A 142 3.92 5.97 -8.99
CA VAL A 142 3.13 4.81 -9.39
C VAL A 142 2.31 4.37 -8.17
N THR A 143 1.00 4.48 -8.29
CA THR A 143 0.05 3.87 -7.36
C THR A 143 -0.04 2.37 -7.69
N GLY A 144 1.01 1.63 -7.35
CA GLY A 144 0.95 0.16 -7.38
C GLY A 144 -0.13 -0.32 -6.41
N ARG A 145 -0.90 -1.35 -6.78
CA ARG A 145 -1.73 -2.05 -5.79
C ARG A 145 -0.77 -2.75 -4.83
N GLN A 146 -0.91 -2.46 -3.54
CA GLN A 146 -0.09 -3.10 -2.51
C GLN A 146 -0.36 -4.61 -2.38
N PHE A 147 -1.52 -5.08 -2.83
CA PHE A 147 -1.96 -6.48 -2.74
C PHE A 147 -2.49 -6.95 -4.08
N ASP A 148 -2.36 -8.25 -4.35
CA ASP A 148 -2.99 -8.86 -5.52
C ASP A 148 -4.53 -8.79 -5.38
N PHE A 149 -5.20 -8.64 -6.51
CA PHE A 149 -6.66 -8.67 -6.58
C PHE A 149 -7.20 -10.00 -6.06
N VAL A 150 -6.52 -11.12 -6.35
CA VAL A 150 -6.92 -12.45 -5.90
C VAL A 150 -6.90 -12.53 -4.37
N GLU A 151 -5.80 -12.11 -3.74
CA GLU A 151 -5.69 -12.09 -2.28
C GLU A 151 -6.75 -11.18 -1.64
N SER A 152 -7.04 -10.06 -2.29
CA SER A 152 -8.06 -9.11 -1.81
C SER A 152 -9.47 -9.70 -1.82
N VAL A 153 -9.79 -10.47 -2.86
CA VAL A 153 -11.06 -11.21 -2.97
C VAL A 153 -11.13 -12.30 -1.90
N VAL A 154 -10.04 -13.05 -1.66
CA VAL A 154 -10.00 -14.11 -0.65
C VAL A 154 -10.28 -13.56 0.75
N VAL A 155 -9.63 -12.46 1.14
CA VAL A 155 -9.88 -11.79 2.43
C VAL A 155 -11.35 -11.37 2.54
N SER A 156 -11.91 -10.79 1.48
CA SER A 156 -13.31 -10.34 1.46
C SER A 156 -14.29 -11.51 1.63
N VAL A 157 -14.03 -12.64 0.97
CA VAL A 157 -14.85 -13.86 1.11
C VAL A 157 -14.74 -14.44 2.52
N LEU A 158 -13.54 -14.53 3.09
CA LEU A 158 -13.35 -15.03 4.46
C LEU A 158 -14.08 -14.16 5.49
N LEU A 159 -14.00 -12.84 5.36
CA LEU A 159 -14.71 -11.92 6.24
C LEU A 159 -16.23 -12.08 6.12
N PHE A 160 -16.74 -12.26 4.89
CA PHE A 160 -18.16 -12.52 4.67
C PHE A 160 -18.61 -13.84 5.32
N LEU A 161 -17.81 -14.90 5.22
CA LEU A 161 -18.11 -16.19 5.86
C LEU A 161 -18.19 -16.07 7.39
N ILE A 162 -17.24 -15.37 8.02
CA ILE A 162 -17.24 -15.09 9.46
C ILE A 162 -18.54 -14.39 9.87
N VAL A 163 -18.93 -13.32 9.16
CA VAL A 163 -20.19 -12.61 9.42
C VAL A 163 -21.39 -13.55 9.33
N VAL A 164 -21.48 -14.35 8.26
CA VAL A 164 -22.60 -15.29 8.06
C VAL A 164 -22.67 -16.34 9.17
N PHE A 165 -21.54 -16.91 9.58
CA PHE A 165 -21.51 -17.89 10.66
C PHE A 165 -21.96 -17.30 11.99
N TYR A 166 -21.56 -16.07 12.33
CA TYR A 166 -22.04 -15.39 13.53
C TYR A 166 -23.56 -15.15 13.54
N TRP A 167 -24.13 -14.69 12.42
CA TRP A 167 -25.59 -14.56 12.30
C TRP A 167 -26.30 -15.91 12.39
N ALA A 168 -25.73 -16.95 11.79
CA ALA A 168 -26.28 -18.30 11.87
C ALA A 168 -26.27 -18.83 13.31
N GLN A 169 -25.21 -18.59 14.07
CA GLN A 169 -25.13 -18.97 15.48
C GLN A 169 -26.25 -18.28 16.29
N LEU A 170 -26.43 -16.97 16.13
CA LEU A 170 -27.54 -16.24 16.75
C LEU A 170 -28.91 -16.78 16.34
N GLY A 171 -29.08 -17.10 15.06
CA GLY A 171 -30.31 -17.70 14.54
C GLY A 171 -30.63 -19.05 15.18
N VAL A 172 -29.63 -19.94 15.31
CA VAL A 172 -29.78 -21.23 16.00
C VAL A 172 -30.17 -21.03 17.46
N ILE A 173 -29.54 -20.09 18.16
CA ILE A 173 -29.84 -19.80 19.57
C ILE A 173 -31.26 -19.24 19.72
N ALA A 174 -31.69 -18.37 18.80
CA ALA A 174 -33.04 -17.78 18.83
C ALA A 174 -34.14 -18.81 18.52
N LEU A 175 -33.89 -19.71 17.55
CA LEU A 175 -34.89 -20.68 17.07
C LEU A 175 -34.96 -21.97 17.89
N LYS A 176 -33.82 -22.46 18.39
CA LYS A 176 -33.73 -23.78 19.05
C LYS A 176 -33.51 -23.72 20.56
N CYS A 177 -32.92 -22.65 21.09
CA CYS A 177 -32.63 -22.54 22.51
C CYS A 177 -33.67 -21.63 23.19
N GLU A 178 -34.59 -22.23 23.96
CA GLU A 178 -35.63 -21.55 24.76
C GLU A 178 -34.99 -20.86 25.99
N THR A 179 -34.18 -19.83 25.73
CA THR A 179 -33.48 -19.05 26.76
C THR A 179 -34.14 -17.68 26.92
N VAL A 180 -34.39 -17.30 28.18
CA VAL A 180 -35.07 -16.07 28.63
C VAL A 180 -34.56 -14.83 27.88
N HIS A 181 -35.50 -14.12 27.24
CA HIS A 181 -35.27 -13.07 26.24
C HIS A 181 -34.33 -11.91 26.65
N LYS A 182 -34.11 -11.68 27.95
CA LYS A 182 -33.53 -10.42 28.47
C LYS A 182 -32.03 -10.22 28.23
N ASN A 183 -31.28 -11.25 27.84
CA ASN A 183 -29.81 -11.16 27.62
C ASN A 183 -29.37 -11.34 26.14
N LYS A 184 -30.28 -11.30 25.16
CA LYS A 184 -29.92 -11.52 23.74
C LYS A 184 -29.63 -10.24 22.96
N THR A 185 -30.17 -9.09 23.41
CA THR A 185 -30.11 -7.82 22.67
C THR A 185 -28.69 -7.29 22.50
N TYR A 186 -27.84 -7.36 23.53
CA TYR A 186 -26.47 -6.85 23.44
C TYR A 186 -25.60 -7.65 22.46
N VAL A 187 -25.82 -8.96 22.37
CA VAL A 187 -25.09 -9.82 21.43
C VAL A 187 -25.49 -9.51 19.98
N ALA A 188 -26.79 -9.31 19.73
CA ALA A 188 -27.29 -8.91 18.42
C ALA A 188 -26.77 -7.53 17.99
N VAL A 189 -26.71 -6.56 18.91
CA VAL A 189 -26.14 -5.24 18.65
C VAL A 189 -24.64 -5.34 18.32
N GLY A 190 -23.89 -6.16 19.05
CA GLY A 190 -22.47 -6.44 18.75
C GLY A 190 -22.25 -7.00 17.35
N CYS A 191 -23.03 -8.01 16.95
CA CYS A 191 -23.01 -8.56 15.58
C CYS A 191 -23.32 -7.48 14.53
N ALA A 192 -24.34 -6.65 14.76
CA ALA A 192 -24.70 -5.58 13.84
C ALA A 192 -23.56 -4.56 13.67
N ILE A 193 -22.93 -4.11 14.76
CA ILE A 193 -21.78 -3.20 14.70
C ILE A 193 -20.64 -3.83 13.89
N PHE A 194 -20.32 -5.10 14.15
CA PHE A 194 -19.29 -5.82 13.41
C PHE A 194 -19.60 -5.90 11.91
N THR A 195 -20.86 -6.16 11.53
CA THR A 195 -21.25 -6.20 10.11
C THR A 195 -21.04 -4.86 9.40
N VAL A 196 -21.36 -3.74 10.06
CA VAL A 196 -21.11 -2.40 9.50
C VAL A 196 -19.62 -2.19 9.27
N LEU A 197 -18.78 -2.56 10.24
CA LEU A 197 -17.33 -2.47 10.11
C LEU A 197 -16.79 -3.37 9.00
N ALA A 198 -17.33 -4.58 8.86
CA ALA A 198 -16.95 -5.51 7.80
C ALA A 198 -17.31 -4.98 6.40
N VAL A 199 -18.48 -4.36 6.24
CA VAL A 199 -18.87 -3.71 4.98
C VAL A 199 -17.92 -2.56 4.64
N ILE A 200 -17.60 -1.70 5.61
CA ILE A 200 -16.62 -0.61 5.43
C ILE A 200 -15.26 -1.19 5.02
N ALA A 201 -14.81 -2.27 5.67
CA ALA A 201 -13.56 -2.94 5.35
C ALA A 201 -13.53 -3.41 3.89
N VAL A 202 -14.57 -4.13 3.42
CA VAL A 202 -14.66 -4.62 2.04
C VAL A 202 -14.68 -3.47 1.04
N VAL A 203 -15.44 -2.41 1.30
CA VAL A 203 -15.50 -1.24 0.41
C VAL A 203 -14.11 -0.60 0.29
N LEU A 204 -13.44 -0.34 1.40
CA LEU A 204 -12.10 0.26 1.39
C LEU A 204 -11.06 -0.65 0.74
N PHE A 205 -11.18 -1.97 0.91
CA PHE A 205 -10.21 -2.93 0.41
C PHE A 205 -10.39 -3.26 -1.09
N VAL A 206 -11.63 -3.29 -1.59
CA VAL A 206 -11.94 -3.59 -3.01
C VAL A 206 -11.91 -2.34 -3.89
N GLN A 207 -12.39 -1.19 -3.40
CA GLN A 207 -12.41 0.07 -4.16
C GLN A 207 -11.15 0.91 -3.97
N GLY A 208 -10.30 0.57 -2.99
CA GLY A 208 -9.03 1.24 -2.74
C GLY A 208 -8.01 0.92 -3.83
N GLY A 209 -8.03 1.67 -4.92
CA GLY A 209 -6.91 1.69 -5.89
C GLY A 209 -5.61 2.24 -5.28
N ASN A 210 -5.65 2.75 -4.05
CA ASN A 210 -4.54 3.39 -3.36
C ASN A 210 -4.05 2.54 -2.17
N ILE A 211 -2.74 2.36 -2.09
CA ILE A 211 -1.94 1.72 -1.02
C ILE A 211 -2.43 2.14 0.38
N THR A 212 -2.61 3.45 0.61
CA THR A 212 -3.04 3.97 1.92
C THR A 212 -4.44 3.49 2.30
N ILE A 213 -5.36 3.46 1.34
CA ILE A 213 -6.76 3.06 1.55
C ILE A 213 -6.82 1.56 1.85
N ASN A 214 -6.02 0.74 1.17
CA ASN A 214 -5.98 -0.69 1.39
C ASN A 214 -5.40 -1.06 2.75
N LYS A 215 -4.37 -0.34 3.24
CA LYS A 215 -3.85 -0.52 4.61
C LYS A 215 -4.92 -0.22 5.66
N VAL A 216 -5.69 0.84 5.45
CA VAL A 216 -6.81 1.21 6.35
C VAL A 216 -7.89 0.14 6.31
N GLY A 217 -8.29 -0.33 5.11
CA GLY A 217 -9.24 -1.41 4.93
C GLY A 217 -8.84 -2.68 5.67
N LEU A 218 -7.57 -3.11 5.54
CA LEU A 218 -7.03 -4.27 6.27
C LEU A 218 -7.10 -4.09 7.79
N GLY A 219 -6.89 -2.87 8.29
CA GLY A 219 -7.08 -2.55 9.71
C GLY A 219 -8.52 -2.74 10.18
N PHE A 220 -9.49 -2.35 9.37
CA PHE A 220 -10.91 -2.60 9.63
C PHE A 220 -11.32 -4.08 9.52
N VAL A 221 -10.52 -4.93 8.88
CA VAL A 221 -10.71 -6.39 8.90
C VAL A 221 -10.25 -6.97 10.24
N VAL A 222 -9.04 -6.63 10.67
CA VAL A 222 -8.39 -7.33 11.80
C VAL A 222 -8.75 -6.72 13.16
N LEU A 223 -8.78 -5.39 13.31
CA LEU A 223 -9.02 -4.76 14.62
C LEU A 223 -10.40 -5.10 15.23
N PRO A 224 -11.50 -5.10 14.45
CA PRO A 224 -12.80 -5.46 15.00
C PRO A 224 -12.94 -6.94 15.38
N ALA A 225 -12.02 -7.82 14.98
CA ALA A 225 -12.06 -9.23 15.36
C ALA A 225 -11.90 -9.46 16.89
N VAL A 226 -11.35 -8.48 17.64
CA VAL A 226 -11.39 -8.51 19.11
C VAL A 226 -12.83 -8.52 19.62
N ILE A 227 -13.73 -7.78 18.97
CA ILE A 227 -15.15 -7.72 19.33
C ILE A 227 -15.78 -9.12 19.16
N LEU A 228 -15.39 -9.86 18.11
CA LEU A 228 -15.84 -11.22 17.89
C LEU A 228 -15.44 -12.16 19.03
N MET A 229 -14.18 -12.10 19.48
CA MET A 229 -13.74 -12.91 20.63
C MET A 229 -14.60 -12.68 21.88
N VAL A 230 -14.88 -11.40 22.19
CA VAL A 230 -15.74 -11.05 23.33
C VAL A 230 -17.15 -11.60 23.11
N LEU A 231 -17.67 -11.47 21.90
CA LEU A 231 -19.00 -11.93 21.54
C LEU A 231 -19.15 -13.46 21.64
N GLN A 232 -18.15 -14.21 21.16
CA GLN A 232 -18.09 -15.67 21.23
C GLN A 232 -18.16 -16.17 22.68
N TYR A 233 -17.40 -15.52 23.57
CA TYR A 233 -17.43 -15.82 25.00
C TYR A 233 -18.84 -15.64 25.58
N TYR A 234 -19.51 -14.53 25.27
CA TYR A 234 -20.89 -14.30 25.74
C TYR A 234 -21.88 -15.30 25.15
N ILE A 235 -21.74 -15.67 23.87
CA ILE A 235 -22.61 -16.67 23.22
C ILE A 235 -22.52 -18.02 23.94
N PHE A 236 -21.32 -18.51 24.24
CA PHE A 236 -21.16 -19.76 24.98
C PHE A 236 -21.73 -19.69 26.39
N LYS A 237 -21.51 -18.57 27.09
CA LYS A 237 -21.99 -18.34 28.46
C LYS A 237 -23.52 -18.22 28.53
N ILE A 238 -24.19 -17.73 27.49
CA ILE A 238 -25.66 -17.65 27.44
C ILE A 238 -26.28 -19.04 27.27
N VAL A 239 -25.67 -19.92 26.48
CA VAL A 239 -26.25 -21.22 26.12
C VAL A 239 -25.84 -22.35 27.05
N LEU A 240 -24.61 -22.33 27.51
CA LEU A 240 -24.07 -23.28 28.45
C LEU A 240 -23.88 -22.51 29.76
N VAL A 241 -24.71 -22.83 30.76
CA VAL A 241 -24.68 -22.19 32.09
C VAL A 241 -23.24 -22.11 32.64
N ASP A 242 -22.39 -23.08 32.27
CA ASP A 242 -20.93 -23.03 32.36
C ASP A 242 -20.26 -23.42 31.02
N VAL A 243 -19.12 -22.79 30.72
CA VAL A 243 -18.33 -23.11 29.52
C VAL A 243 -17.78 -24.53 29.61
N THR A 244 -18.15 -25.39 28.67
CA THR A 244 -17.65 -26.76 28.61
C THR A 244 -16.18 -26.79 28.15
N PRO A 245 -15.42 -27.87 28.44
CA PRO A 245 -14.04 -28.01 27.94
C PRO A 245 -13.91 -27.80 26.42
N LYS A 246 -14.93 -28.21 25.65
CA LYS A 246 -14.98 -28.01 24.20
C LYS A 246 -15.12 -26.53 23.82
N GLY A 247 -15.92 -25.76 24.58
CA GLY A 247 -16.05 -24.31 24.40
C GLY A 247 -14.73 -23.58 24.65
N TYR A 248 -13.96 -23.96 25.68
CA TYR A 248 -12.63 -23.39 25.92
C TYR A 248 -11.65 -23.66 24.77
N VAL A 249 -11.69 -24.86 24.17
CA VAL A 249 -10.86 -25.18 23.00
C VAL A 249 -11.22 -24.30 21.80
N LEU A 250 -12.51 -24.04 21.55
CA LEU A 250 -12.96 -23.17 20.48
C LEU A 250 -12.52 -21.71 20.68
N ILE A 251 -12.71 -21.17 21.89
CA ILE A 251 -12.22 -19.83 22.26
C ILE A 251 -10.69 -19.73 22.08
N GLY A 252 -9.95 -20.78 22.49
CA GLY A 252 -8.51 -20.89 22.28
C GLY A 252 -8.14 -20.84 20.80
N LEU A 253 -8.85 -21.58 19.95
CA LEU A 253 -8.60 -21.60 18.50
C LEU A 253 -8.89 -20.24 17.85
N GLN A 254 -9.96 -19.55 18.26
CA GLN A 254 -10.29 -18.22 17.73
C GLN A 254 -9.24 -17.18 18.14
N SER A 255 -8.78 -17.20 19.40
CA SER A 255 -7.71 -16.33 19.86
C SER A 255 -6.39 -16.58 19.11
N PHE A 256 -6.06 -17.84 18.82
CA PHE A 256 -4.90 -18.20 18.02
C PHE A 256 -4.98 -17.64 16.60
N GLY A 257 -6.12 -17.83 15.92
CA GLY A 257 -6.37 -17.27 14.59
C GLY A 257 -6.27 -15.74 14.57
N PHE A 258 -6.81 -15.08 15.59
CA PHE A 258 -6.71 -13.63 15.76
C PHE A 258 -5.28 -13.13 15.95
N VAL A 259 -4.47 -13.80 16.78
CA VAL A 259 -3.05 -13.42 16.98
C VAL A 259 -2.27 -13.55 15.67
N ILE A 260 -2.51 -14.61 14.90
CA ILE A 260 -1.89 -14.76 13.56
C ILE A 260 -2.28 -13.60 12.66
N ALA A 261 -3.57 -13.25 12.59
CA ALA A 261 -4.05 -12.14 11.77
C ALA A 261 -3.47 -10.78 12.21
N LEU A 262 -3.34 -10.54 13.52
CA LEU A 262 -2.71 -9.34 14.07
C LEU A 262 -1.23 -9.24 13.72
N VAL A 263 -0.48 -10.33 13.85
CA VAL A 263 0.94 -10.36 13.49
C VAL A 263 1.09 -10.11 11.98
N GLY A 264 0.27 -10.77 11.16
CA GLY A 264 0.24 -10.52 9.72
C GLY A 264 -0.06 -9.04 9.39
N PHE A 265 -1.03 -8.43 10.07
CA PHE A 265 -1.37 -7.02 9.91
C PHE A 265 -0.22 -6.08 10.29
N ALA A 266 0.43 -6.31 11.44
CA ALA A 266 1.57 -5.53 11.90
C ALA A 266 2.75 -5.62 10.91
N LEU A 267 2.97 -6.79 10.32
CA LEU A 267 3.96 -6.99 9.28
C LEU A 267 3.57 -6.30 7.96
N CYS A 268 2.28 -6.29 7.60
CA CYS A 268 1.78 -5.59 6.41
C CYS A 268 1.87 -4.05 6.51
N ILE A 269 1.83 -3.49 7.73
CA ILE A 269 2.04 -2.06 7.95
C ILE A 269 3.52 -1.71 7.91
N SER A 270 4.37 -2.57 8.49
CA SER A 270 5.79 -2.28 8.70
C SER A 270 6.69 -2.62 7.51
N ALA A 271 6.34 -3.64 6.70
CA ALA A 271 7.11 -4.01 5.53
C ALA A 271 6.67 -3.26 4.27
N CYS A 272 7.65 -2.84 3.48
CA CYS A 272 7.48 -2.16 2.19
C CYS A 272 8.43 -2.86 1.19
N PRO A 273 7.95 -3.64 0.20
CA PRO A 273 6.56 -4.01 -0.10
C PRO A 273 6.00 -5.08 0.86
N SER A 274 4.67 -5.15 1.00
CA SER A 274 4.00 -6.04 1.95
C SER A 274 3.65 -7.41 1.34
N GLU A 275 4.63 -8.31 1.26
CA GLU A 275 4.46 -9.69 0.77
C GLU A 275 3.80 -10.63 1.80
N LEU A 276 3.29 -10.12 2.93
CA LEU A 276 2.88 -10.93 4.08
C LEU A 276 1.36 -10.98 4.30
N LEU A 277 0.56 -10.60 3.30
CA LEU A 277 -0.91 -10.68 3.37
C LEU A 277 -1.39 -12.13 3.57
N SER A 278 -0.64 -13.12 3.07
CA SER A 278 -0.95 -14.54 3.26
C SER A 278 -1.02 -14.95 4.73
N ILE A 279 -0.28 -14.28 5.64
CA ILE A 279 -0.37 -14.53 7.08
C ILE A 279 -1.74 -14.07 7.62
N VAL A 280 -2.23 -12.91 7.16
CA VAL A 280 -3.56 -12.43 7.55
C VAL A 280 -4.64 -13.37 7.02
N ILE A 281 -4.51 -13.83 5.77
CA ILE A 281 -5.42 -14.81 5.17
C ILE A 281 -5.45 -16.09 6.00
N ALA A 282 -4.29 -16.61 6.42
CA ALA A 282 -4.22 -17.80 7.26
C ALA A 282 -4.93 -17.60 8.60
N GLY A 283 -4.72 -16.46 9.27
CA GLY A 283 -5.41 -16.13 10.52
C GLY A 283 -6.94 -16.04 10.37
N LEU A 284 -7.40 -15.37 9.31
CA LEU A 284 -8.84 -15.28 8.97
C LEU A 284 -9.45 -16.65 8.65
N ALA A 285 -8.73 -17.51 7.93
CA ALA A 285 -9.20 -18.85 7.62
C ALA A 285 -9.36 -19.71 8.89
N VAL A 286 -8.41 -19.62 9.83
CA VAL A 286 -8.52 -20.31 11.13
C VAL A 286 -9.76 -19.84 11.90
N MET A 287 -10.02 -18.52 11.94
CA MET A 287 -11.22 -17.98 12.58
C MET A 287 -12.51 -18.48 11.90
N ALA A 288 -12.57 -18.48 10.56
CA ALA A 288 -13.74 -18.97 9.84
C ALA A 288 -14.02 -20.47 10.09
N VAL A 289 -12.97 -21.29 10.19
CA VAL A 289 -13.10 -22.72 10.53
C VAL A 289 -13.59 -22.90 11.96
N GLU A 290 -13.08 -22.10 12.90
CA GLU A 290 -13.56 -22.11 14.29
C GLU A 290 -15.04 -21.72 14.37
N ASP A 291 -15.46 -20.64 13.71
CA ASP A 291 -16.86 -20.17 13.72
C ASP A 291 -17.83 -21.22 13.16
N LEU A 292 -17.38 -21.97 12.15
CA LEU A 292 -18.12 -23.12 11.60
C LEU A 292 -18.24 -24.26 12.63
N LEU A 293 -17.16 -24.61 13.32
CA LEU A 293 -17.17 -25.63 14.38
C LEU A 293 -18.04 -25.21 15.57
N ALA A 294 -17.97 -23.94 15.96
CA ALA A 294 -18.82 -23.35 16.99
C ALA A 294 -20.30 -23.40 16.58
N LEU A 295 -20.65 -23.07 15.34
CA LEU A 295 -22.01 -23.20 14.81
C LEU A 295 -22.53 -24.64 14.92
N LEU A 296 -21.74 -25.64 14.51
CA LEU A 296 -22.11 -27.05 14.61
C LEU A 296 -22.28 -27.49 16.07
N TYR A 297 -21.37 -27.05 16.95
CA TYR A 297 -21.44 -27.35 18.37
C TYR A 297 -22.70 -26.76 19.03
N MET A 298 -23.06 -25.52 18.67
CA MET A 298 -24.26 -24.85 19.17
C MET A 298 -25.53 -25.51 18.63
N TYR A 299 -25.55 -25.86 17.34
CA TYR A 299 -26.66 -26.58 16.72
C TYR A 299 -26.94 -27.92 17.40
N THR A 300 -25.91 -28.71 17.66
CA THR A 300 -26.04 -30.02 18.31
C THR A 300 -26.42 -29.90 19.78
N SER A 301 -25.84 -28.94 20.51
CA SER A 301 -26.14 -28.71 21.93
C SER A 301 -27.58 -28.23 22.16
N CYS A 302 -28.05 -27.23 21.40
CA CYS A 302 -29.45 -26.78 21.49
C CYS A 302 -30.44 -27.88 21.07
N SER A 303 -30.09 -28.73 20.09
CA SER A 303 -30.98 -29.83 19.65
C SER A 303 -31.17 -30.88 20.76
N ARG A 304 -30.09 -31.27 21.47
CA ARG A 304 -30.19 -32.22 22.59
C ARG A 304 -31.06 -31.71 23.74
N MET A 305 -31.04 -30.40 24.01
CA MET A 305 -31.90 -29.80 25.03
C MET A 305 -33.37 -29.91 24.66
N LYS A 306 -33.71 -29.72 23.38
CA LYS A 306 -35.09 -29.83 22.88
C LYS A 306 -35.66 -31.25 23.04
N ASP A 307 -34.84 -32.28 22.86
CA ASP A 307 -35.27 -33.68 22.98
C ASP A 307 -35.56 -34.11 24.44
N HIS A 308 -34.82 -33.56 25.42
CA HIS A 308 -35.03 -33.88 26.84
C HIS A 308 -36.27 -33.21 27.43
N GLN A 309 -36.81 -32.19 26.78
CA GLN A 309 -37.98 -31.44 27.26
C GLN A 309 -39.32 -32.04 26.80
N THR A 310 -39.30 -33.11 25.99
CA THR A 310 -40.49 -33.91 25.66
C THR A 310 -40.48 -35.25 26.39
N PRO A 311 -41.21 -35.33 27.52
CA PRO A 311 -42.37 -36.20 27.52
C PRO A 311 -43.55 -35.53 28.23
N ARG A 312 -44.42 -34.87 27.47
CA ARG A 312 -45.71 -34.45 28.03
C ARG A 312 -46.81 -34.65 27.00
N ASN A 313 -47.13 -35.92 26.75
CA ASN A 313 -48.46 -36.34 26.26
C ASN A 313 -48.67 -37.86 26.41
N HIS A 314 -48.40 -38.42 27.60
CA HIS A 314 -48.88 -39.78 27.93
C HIS A 314 -49.56 -39.92 29.30
N TYR A 315 -49.78 -38.82 30.03
CA TYR A 315 -50.44 -38.86 31.34
C TYR A 315 -51.91 -38.41 31.33
N LEU A 316 -52.47 -38.01 30.18
CA LEU A 316 -53.88 -37.58 30.10
C LEU A 316 -54.87 -38.69 29.73
N LEU A 317 -54.41 -39.90 29.37
CA LEU A 317 -55.31 -40.99 28.97
C LEU A 317 -55.58 -42.03 30.08
N TYR A 318 -54.85 -41.99 31.20
CA TYR A 318 -55.08 -42.92 32.33
C TYR A 318 -55.92 -42.34 33.47
N MET A 319 -56.22 -41.03 33.47
CA MET A 319 -57.02 -40.40 34.53
C MET A 319 -58.50 -40.22 34.16
N SER A 320 -58.90 -40.57 32.93
CA SER A 320 -60.30 -40.49 32.47
C SER A 320 -61.04 -41.84 32.44
N ILE A 321 -60.48 -42.89 33.06
CA ILE A 321 -61.16 -44.18 33.31
C ILE A 321 -61.01 -44.54 34.79
N ARG A 322 -61.41 -43.62 35.67
CA ARG A 322 -61.66 -43.92 37.09
C ARG A 322 -62.57 -42.89 37.76
N VAL A 323 -63.46 -42.27 36.99
CA VAL A 323 -64.63 -41.54 37.51
C VAL A 323 -65.72 -41.68 36.45
N ILE A 324 -66.44 -42.81 36.50
CA ILE A 324 -67.86 -43.06 36.19
C ILE A 324 -68.14 -44.48 36.70
#